data_AF-A0A816APQ1-F1
#
_entry.id   AF-A0A816APQ1-F1
#
_cell.length_a   1.000
_cell.length_b   1.000
_cell.length_c   1.000
_cell.angle_alpha   90.00
_cell.angle_beta   90.00
_cell.angle_gamma   90.00
#
_symmetry.space_group_name_H-M   'P 1'
#
loop_
_entity.id
_entity.type
_entity.pdbx_description
1 polymer ?
#
loop_
_entity_poly.entity_id
_entity_poly.type
_entity_poly.pdbx_seq_one_letter_code
_entity_poly.pdbx_strand_id
1 'polypeptide(L)'
;MYKDINLSYIGGKSSNDYSRQVLRAIFSVEELSSSILPPGRQQFIRKPLDSGRFDFLHDAMRVKYPISADCYDEFYGKLARPT
;
A
#
# COMPACT_ATOMS: atom_id res chain seq x y z
N MET A 1 -4.53 2.98 16.54
CA MET A 1 -3.96 4.17 15.88
C MET A 1 -4.28 4.25 14.39
N TYR A 2 -4.17 3.18 13.59
CA TYR A 2 -4.64 3.20 12.18
C TYR A 2 -6.12 2.85 11.98
N LYS A 3 -6.78 2.28 13.01
CA LYS A 3 -8.23 2.02 13.03
C LYS A 3 -9.10 3.29 12.94
N ASP A 4 -8.49 4.46 13.15
CA ASP A 4 -9.15 5.77 13.09
C ASP A 4 -9.03 6.43 11.71
N ILE A 5 -8.32 5.79 10.75
CA ILE A 5 -8.21 6.29 9.38
C ILE A 5 -9.53 6.05 8.67
N ASN A 6 -10.26 7.14 8.40
CA ASN A 6 -11.52 7.05 7.68
C ASN A 6 -11.29 6.96 6.16
N LEU A 7 -11.21 5.73 5.66
CA LEU A 7 -10.97 5.40 4.25
C LEU A 7 -12.02 5.98 3.29
N SER A 8 -13.24 6.29 3.76
CA SER A 8 -14.30 6.87 2.93
C SER A 8 -13.98 8.27 2.42
N TYR A 9 -13.13 9.03 3.13
CA TYR A 9 -12.67 10.36 2.74
C TYR A 9 -11.49 10.34 1.78
N ILE A 10 -10.86 9.17 1.57
CA ILE A 10 -9.72 9.04 0.68
C ILE A 10 -10.23 8.88 -0.75
N GLY A 11 -10.09 9.94 -1.54
CA GLY A 11 -10.37 9.92 -2.98
C GLY A 11 -9.25 9.26 -3.79
N GLY A 12 -9.56 8.87 -5.02
CA GLY A 12 -8.54 8.45 -5.98
C GLY A 12 -9.16 8.25 -7.36
N LYS A 13 -8.55 8.83 -8.39
CA LYS A 13 -9.06 8.77 -9.78
C LYS A 13 -8.78 7.41 -10.45
N SER A 14 -7.88 6.62 -9.88
CA SER A 14 -7.53 5.26 -10.30
C SER A 14 -7.17 4.42 -9.07
N SER A 15 -7.06 3.10 -9.24
CA SER A 15 -6.58 2.19 -8.20
C SER A 15 -5.17 2.58 -7.70
N ASN A 16 -4.27 2.98 -8.60
CA ASN A 16 -2.91 3.45 -8.26
C ASN A 16 -2.91 4.76 -7.46
N ASP A 17 -3.80 5.70 -7.81
CA ASP A 17 -3.91 6.98 -7.11
C ASP A 17 -4.48 6.77 -5.70
N TYR A 18 -5.54 5.95 -5.60
CA TYR A 18 -6.14 5.58 -4.33
C TYR A 18 -5.16 4.83 -3.42
N SER A 19 -4.43 3.84 -3.94
CA SER A 19 -3.44 3.09 -3.14
C SER A 19 -2.32 3.99 -2.61
N ARG A 20 -1.85 4.97 -3.40
CA ARG A 20 -0.87 5.97 -2.95
C ARG A 20 -1.42 6.87 -1.84
N GLN A 21 -2.69 7.29 -1.96
CA GLN A 21 -3.34 8.11 -0.94
C GLN A 21 -3.53 7.34 0.37
N VAL A 22 -3.98 6.08 0.29
CA VAL A 22 -4.12 5.21 1.46
C VAL A 22 -2.76 4.92 2.09
N LEU A 23 -1.71 4.66 1.30
CA LEU A 23 -0.34 4.50 1.79
C LEU A 23 0.15 5.72 2.57
N ARG A 24 -0.08 6.93 2.05
CA ARG A 24 0.29 8.19 2.72
C ARG A 24 -0.54 8.48 3.97
N ALA A 25 -1.74 7.90 4.09
CA ALA A 25 -2.55 8.01 5.29
C ALA A 25 -2.10 7.05 6.40
N ILE A 26 -1.55 5.89 6.04
CA ILE A 26 -1.13 4.84 6.97
C ILE A 26 0.34 4.96 7.40
N PHE A 27 1.20 5.42 6.49
CA PHE A 27 2.65 5.48 6.66
C PHE A 27 3.18 6.90 6.46
N SER A 28 4.18 7.26 7.25
CA SER A 28 4.87 8.54 7.06
C SER A 28 5.69 8.55 5.76
N VAL A 29 6.02 9.74 5.26
CA VAL A 29 6.90 9.89 4.10
C VAL A 29 8.27 9.25 4.35
N GLU A 30 8.79 9.37 5.57
CA GLU A 30 10.06 8.76 5.98
C GLU A 30 10.00 7.23 5.92
N GLU A 31 8.93 6.63 6.42
CA GLU A 31 8.71 5.17 6.35
C GLU A 31 8.63 4.72 4.89
N LEU A 32 7.83 5.39 4.06
CA LEU A 32 7.68 5.04 2.63
C LEU A 32 8.99 5.18 1.85
N SER A 33 9.87 6.11 2.24
CA SER A 33 11.17 6.33 1.58
C SER A 33 12.25 5.32 2.00
N SER A 34 12.18 4.82 3.23
CA SER A 34 13.19 3.96 3.85
C SER A 34 12.81 2.47 3.86
N SER A 35 11.54 2.16 3.57
CA SER A 35 11.00 0.79 3.56
C SER A 35 10.60 0.29 2.17
N ILE A 36 10.30 -1.00 2.08
CA ILE A 36 9.71 -1.66 0.91
C ILE A 36 8.32 -2.18 1.20
N LEU A 37 7.46 -2.20 0.19
CA LEU A 37 6.16 -2.87 0.27
C LEU A 37 6.37 -4.40 0.35
N PRO A 38 5.71 -5.13 1.26
CA PRO A 38 5.63 -6.59 1.21
C PRO A 38 4.90 -7.08 -0.06
N PRO A 39 5.20 -8.26 -0.61
CA PRO A 39 6.32 -9.16 -0.29
C PRO A 39 7.54 -8.76 -1.14
N GLY A 40 8.08 -7.55 -0.96
CA GLY A 40 9.27 -7.12 -1.69
C GLY A 40 10.38 -8.16 -1.55
N ARG A 41 10.95 -8.61 -2.69
CA ARG A 41 12.00 -9.63 -2.71
C ARG A 41 13.13 -9.19 -1.76
N GLN A 42 13.62 -10.13 -0.94
CA GLN A 42 14.68 -9.97 0.08
C GLN A 42 16.03 -9.42 -0.44
N GLN A 43 16.12 -9.00 -1.71
CA GLN A 43 17.32 -8.42 -2.30
C GLN A 43 17.55 -6.95 -1.91
N PHE A 44 16.60 -6.31 -1.20
CA PHE A 44 16.75 -4.94 -0.73
C PHE A 44 17.20 -4.88 0.73
N ILE A 45 18.21 -4.07 1.02
CA ILE A 45 18.74 -3.75 2.38
C ILE A 45 17.67 -3.03 3.25
N ARG A 46 16.55 -2.61 2.65
CA ARG A 46 15.50 -1.82 3.27
C ARG A 46 14.50 -2.71 4.03
N LYS A 47 14.14 -2.26 5.23
CA LYS A 47 13.17 -2.96 6.09
C LYS A 47 11.78 -2.97 5.42
N PRO A 48 11.04 -4.09 5.43
CA PRO A 48 9.66 -4.10 4.96
C PRO A 48 8.78 -3.19 5.81
N LEU A 49 7.74 -2.61 5.20
CA LEU A 49 6.69 -1.92 5.93
C LEU A 49 6.01 -2.88 6.91
N ASP A 50 5.47 -2.32 7.99
CA ASP A 50 4.73 -3.07 9.00
C ASP A 50 3.58 -3.86 8.36
N SER A 51 3.60 -5.18 8.54
CA SER A 51 2.68 -6.10 7.86
C SER A 51 1.23 -5.86 8.27
N GLY A 52 0.96 -5.55 9.55
CA GLY A 52 -0.41 -5.27 10.02
C GLY A 52 -1.01 -4.01 9.42
N ARG A 53 -0.18 -2.96 9.24
CA ARG A 53 -0.58 -1.75 8.51
C ARG A 53 -0.73 -1.98 7.00
N PHE A 54 0.08 -2.86 6.42
CA PHE A 54 -0.04 -3.24 5.02
C PHE A 54 -1.30 -4.07 4.75
N ASP A 55 -1.68 -4.98 5.65
CA ASP A 55 -2.93 -5.73 5.56
C ASP A 55 -4.14 -4.80 5.60
N PHE A 56 -4.07 -3.72 6.40
CA PHE A 56 -5.11 -2.69 6.42
C PHE A 56 -5.25 -1.95 5.07
N LEU A 57 -4.13 -1.61 4.42
CA LEU A 57 -4.14 -1.10 3.03
C LEU A 57 -4.76 -2.13 2.08
N HIS A 58 -4.39 -3.39 2.24
CA HIS A 58 -4.87 -4.48 1.39
C HIS A 58 -6.40 -4.63 1.48
N ASP A 59 -6.95 -4.64 2.69
CA ASP A 59 -8.40 -4.67 2.92
C ASP A 59 -9.10 -3.43 2.35
N ALA A 60 -8.51 -2.24 2.54
CA ALA A 60 -9.03 -0.99 1.98
C ALA A 60 -9.12 -1.02 0.45
N MET A 61 -8.09 -1.59 -0.20
CA MET A 61 -8.06 -1.77 -1.64
C MET A 61 -9.14 -2.76 -2.10
N ARG A 62 -9.28 -3.90 -1.42
CA ARG A 62 -10.26 -4.94 -1.78
C ARG A 62 -11.71 -4.45 -1.74
N VAL A 63 -12.04 -3.56 -0.80
CA VAL A 63 -13.39 -2.98 -0.67
C VAL A 63 -13.70 -2.00 -1.80
N LYS A 64 -12.76 -1.13 -2.17
CA LYS A 64 -13.01 -0.05 -3.14
C LYS A 64 -12.70 -0.45 -4.59
N TYR A 65 -11.69 -1.27 -4.78
CA TYR A 65 -11.24 -1.81 -6.05
C TYR A 65 -11.05 -3.32 -5.86
N PRO A 66 -12.10 -4.13 -6.05
CA PRO A 66 -11.99 -5.58 -6.01
C PRO A 66 -11.13 -6.04 -7.19
N ILE A 67 -9.81 -6.00 -7.01
CA ILE A 67 -8.82 -6.54 -7.93
C ILE A 67 -8.88 -8.07 -7.73
N SER A 68 -8.70 -8.86 -8.79
CA SER A 68 -8.59 -10.31 -8.68
C SER A 68 -7.28 -10.68 -7.98
N ALA A 69 -7.26 -11.75 -7.17
CA ALA A 69 -6.09 -12.24 -6.43
C ALA A 69 -4.80 -12.25 -7.29
N ASP A 70 -4.95 -12.63 -8.57
CA ASP A 70 -3.86 -12.77 -9.53
C ASP A 70 -3.27 -11.43 -10.01
N CYS A 71 -4.01 -10.33 -9.92
CA CYS A 71 -3.55 -8.99 -10.30
C CYS A 71 -2.90 -8.22 -9.14
N TYR A 72 -2.91 -8.74 -7.89
CA TYR A 72 -2.37 -8.03 -6.72
C TYR A 72 -0.85 -7.99 -6.67
N ASP A 73 -0.17 -9.12 -6.94
CA ASP A 73 1.29 -9.17 -6.94
C ASP A 73 1.88 -8.26 -8.03
N GLU A 74 1.21 -8.18 -9.18
CA GLU A 74 1.60 -7.27 -10.25
C GLU A 74 1.34 -5.80 -9.88
N PHE A 75 0.21 -5.51 -9.24
CA PHE A 75 -0.16 -4.16 -8.82
C PHE A 75 0.80 -3.61 -7.76
N TYR A 76 1.04 -4.34 -6.68
CA TYR A 76 1.99 -3.93 -5.65
C TYR A 76 3.45 -4.03 -6.11
N GLY A 77 3.76 -5.00 -6.97
CA GLY A 77 5.06 -5.09 -7.63
C GLY A 77 5.37 -3.87 -8.50
N LYS A 78 4.36 -3.24 -9.13
CA LYS A 78 4.48 -1.96 -9.84
C LYS A 78 4.62 -0.78 -8.88
N LEU A 79 3.89 -0.75 -7.76
CA LEU A 79 3.99 0.30 -6.74
C LEU A 79 5.34 0.32 -6.00
N ALA A 80 5.97 -0.85 -5.81
CA ALA A 80 7.25 -0.98 -5.13
C ALA A 80 8.44 -0.54 -6.00
N ARG A 81 8.24 -0.31 -7.30
CA ARG A 81 9.31 0.16 -8.20
C ARG A 81 9.43 1.68 -8.10
N PRO A 82 10.62 2.23 -7.81
CA PRO A 82 10.84 3.67 -7.92
C PRO A 82 10.67 4.07 -9.40
N THR A 83 9.81 5.07 -9.65
CA THR A 83 9.75 5.80 -10.93
C THR A 83 10.76 6.92 -10.94
#